data_AF-M0CHE2-F1
#
_entry.id   AF-M0CHE2-F1
#
_cell.length_a   1.000
_cell.length_b   1.000
_cell.length_c   1.000
_cell.angle_alpha   90.00
_cell.angle_beta   90.00
_cell.angle_gamma   90.00
#
_symmetry.space_group_name_H-M   'P 1'
#
loop_
_entity.id
_entity.type
_entity.pdbx_description
1 polymer ?
#
loop_
_entity_poly.entity_id
_entity_poly.type
_entity_poly.pdbx_seq_one_letter_code
_entity_poly.pdbx_strand_id
1 'polypeptide(L)'
;MSATLSRWSRALVASGVCWLVVWQAAAVAGLPRRTTVALGLYGFVLSVVFGKAYSLVPSYFDRALAWEGAPAVHLPLAVLGTTGLALAPLAQVPAVVEAAGATAWAAGAAVFLATLARTLRDNLAGAETGTGDHNADRRPVDRAANLFVPVVFAYLAVGSWETLAVRVTALPTLLDGYPPRATHLLAAGGAALLLFAVGFRLLPRFLVTDLPAWAPWAVLPPGALGPVLLAAGLSAGPVFRAGAVLEAVAVVGFAVTYVGLYRASDRDRVGFHGPLLGVGFGLLAVALGLSFAFGAVDPALVAAHYRLNLLGFLGLSILGVTFQFYPPTVGRFPGAGDDLALASMGLIAGGLGLELLGVAVPVALAPTAGRALALAGAVAYAYLVLGVFVQRARA
;
A
#
# COMPACT_ATOMS: atom_id res chain seq x y z
N MET A 1 -1.54 -22.32 10.17
CA MET A 1 -0.54 -21.24 10.21
C MET A 1 0.26 -21.39 11.50
N SER A 2 1.60 -21.41 11.44
CA SER A 2 2.43 -21.58 12.64
C SER A 2 2.45 -20.33 13.53
N ALA A 3 2.79 -20.52 14.82
CA ALA A 3 2.95 -19.43 15.78
C ALA A 3 4.05 -18.43 15.36
N THR A 4 5.15 -18.94 14.78
CA THR A 4 6.29 -18.14 14.33
C THR A 4 5.90 -17.18 13.21
N LEU A 5 5.26 -17.69 12.15
CA LEU A 5 4.78 -16.88 11.03
C LEU A 5 3.79 -15.82 11.51
N SER A 6 2.83 -16.24 12.35
CA SER A 6 1.80 -15.35 12.90
C SER A 6 2.39 -14.19 13.72
N ARG A 7 3.41 -14.46 14.54
CA ARG A 7 4.09 -13.45 15.36
C ARG A 7 4.82 -12.42 14.51
N TRP A 8 5.66 -12.85 13.58
CA TRP A 8 6.49 -11.93 12.80
C TRP A 8 5.73 -11.20 11.69
N SER A 9 4.68 -11.83 11.13
CA SER A 9 3.70 -11.14 10.27
C SER A 9 3.05 -9.96 11.00
N ARG A 10 2.61 -10.16 12.25
CA ARG A 10 2.08 -9.07 13.09
C ARG A 10 3.13 -7.99 13.39
N ALA A 11 4.39 -8.38 13.62
CA ALA A 11 5.46 -7.42 13.87
C ALA A 11 5.72 -6.49 12.66
N LEU A 12 5.66 -7.02 11.43
CA LEU A 12 5.72 -6.20 10.21
C LEU A 12 4.53 -5.24 10.09
N VAL A 13 3.31 -5.70 10.41
CA VAL A 13 2.13 -4.82 10.44
C VAL A 13 2.29 -3.74 11.51
N ALA A 14 2.71 -4.10 12.72
CA ALA A 14 2.96 -3.16 13.82
C ALA A 14 4.01 -2.10 13.44
N SER A 15 5.11 -2.52 12.81
CA SER A 15 6.13 -1.63 12.26
C SER A 15 5.52 -0.62 11.28
N GLY A 16 4.73 -1.10 10.32
CA GLY A 16 4.06 -0.21 9.35
C GLY A 16 3.11 0.79 10.01
N VAL A 17 2.32 0.35 10.99
CA VAL A 17 1.44 1.22 11.78
C VAL A 17 2.24 2.32 12.50
N CYS A 18 3.37 2.00 13.12
CA CYS A 18 4.26 2.99 13.72
C CYS A 18 4.86 3.95 12.69
N TRP A 19 5.27 3.44 11.52
CA TRP A 19 5.79 4.28 10.44
C TRP A 19 4.76 5.27 9.90
N LEU A 20 3.46 4.95 9.92
CA LEU A 20 2.42 5.92 9.57
C LEU A 20 2.42 7.11 10.53
N VAL A 21 2.55 6.87 11.83
CA VAL A 21 2.65 7.95 12.84
C VAL A 21 3.89 8.80 12.59
N VAL A 22 5.06 8.16 12.41
CA VAL A 22 6.32 8.86 12.11
C VAL A 22 6.22 9.67 10.81
N TRP A 23 5.56 9.13 9.78
CA TRP A 23 5.33 9.83 8.53
C TRP A 23 4.45 11.07 8.72
N GLN A 24 3.33 10.98 9.44
CA GLN A 24 2.49 12.17 9.66
C GLN A 24 3.20 13.20 10.55
N ALA A 25 3.98 12.77 11.54
CA ALA A 25 4.80 13.67 12.34
C ALA A 25 5.84 14.40 11.47
N ALA A 26 6.51 13.70 10.57
CA ALA A 26 7.44 14.28 9.60
C ALA A 26 6.74 15.28 8.65
N ALA A 27 5.50 14.99 8.23
CA ALA A 27 4.71 15.90 7.40
C ALA A 27 4.34 17.19 8.15
N VAL A 28 3.91 17.08 9.42
CA VAL A 28 3.65 18.23 10.31
C VAL A 28 4.92 19.07 10.51
N ALA A 29 6.06 18.41 10.72
CA ALA A 29 7.36 19.06 10.87
C ALA A 29 7.92 19.67 9.57
N GLY A 30 7.24 19.50 8.42
CA GLY A 30 7.68 20.04 7.15
C GLY A 30 8.96 19.39 6.61
N LEU A 31 9.22 18.12 6.94
CA LEU A 31 10.40 17.41 6.44
C LEU A 31 10.34 17.23 4.91
N PRO A 32 11.51 17.02 4.25
CA PRO A 32 11.57 16.91 2.80
C PRO A 32 10.63 15.83 2.25
N ARG A 33 10.05 16.09 1.06
CA ARG A 33 9.13 15.15 0.40
C ARG A 33 9.71 13.74 0.28
N ARG A 34 10.99 13.62 -0.05
CA ARG A 34 11.68 12.32 -0.18
C ARG A 34 11.69 11.54 1.15
N THR A 35 11.88 12.23 2.28
CA THR A 35 11.73 11.64 3.62
C THR A 35 10.31 11.15 3.84
N THR A 36 9.31 12.00 3.54
CA THR A 36 7.90 11.62 3.73
C THR A 36 7.47 10.44 2.84
N VAL A 37 7.95 10.36 1.60
CA VAL A 37 7.68 9.24 0.69
C VAL A 37 8.36 7.97 1.20
N ALA A 38 9.60 8.05 1.69
CA ALA A 38 10.29 6.92 2.30
C ALA A 38 9.48 6.34 3.47
N LEU A 39 9.08 7.19 4.41
CA LEU A 39 8.30 6.80 5.58
C LEU A 39 6.92 6.24 5.21
N GLY A 40 6.22 6.88 4.27
CA GLY A 40 4.87 6.46 3.86
C GLY A 40 4.84 5.20 3.01
N LEU A 41 5.68 5.11 1.97
CA LEU A 41 5.68 3.98 1.05
C LEU A 41 6.43 2.77 1.62
N TYR A 42 7.71 2.95 1.98
CA TYR A 42 8.58 1.86 2.42
C TYR A 42 8.27 1.48 3.87
N GLY A 43 8.13 2.49 4.73
CA GLY A 43 7.84 2.30 6.15
C GLY A 43 6.43 1.79 6.39
N PHE A 44 5.40 2.54 5.99
CA PHE A 44 4.02 2.19 6.29
C PHE A 44 3.43 1.18 5.30
N VAL A 45 3.19 1.59 4.05
CA VAL A 45 2.42 0.81 3.07
C VAL A 45 3.04 -0.57 2.86
N LEU A 46 4.33 -0.62 2.50
CA LEU A 46 4.99 -1.87 2.15
C LEU A 46 5.23 -2.77 3.37
N SER A 47 5.51 -2.22 4.57
CA SER A 47 5.62 -3.07 5.77
C SER A 47 4.31 -3.77 6.13
N VAL A 48 3.16 -3.07 6.05
CA VAL A 48 1.85 -3.71 6.28
C VAL A 48 1.57 -4.75 5.20
N VAL A 49 1.83 -4.41 3.93
CA VAL A 49 1.68 -5.32 2.79
C VAL A 49 2.53 -6.58 2.99
N PHE A 50 3.82 -6.46 3.31
CA PHE A 50 4.70 -7.61 3.52
C PHE A 50 4.20 -8.49 4.67
N GLY A 51 3.83 -7.87 5.80
CA GLY A 51 3.29 -8.58 6.94
C GLY A 51 2.08 -9.43 6.55
N LYS A 52 1.13 -8.87 5.81
CA LYS A 52 -0.06 -9.60 5.34
C LYS A 52 0.25 -10.62 4.25
N ALA A 53 1.08 -10.27 3.28
CA ALA A 53 1.38 -11.12 2.13
C ALA A 53 2.01 -12.45 2.54
N TYR A 54 2.90 -12.48 3.54
CA TYR A 54 3.47 -13.73 4.07
C TYR A 54 2.41 -14.73 4.57
N SER A 55 1.24 -14.23 5.01
CA SER A 55 0.15 -15.08 5.49
C SER A 55 -0.91 -15.36 4.43
N LEU A 56 -1.23 -14.36 3.60
CA LEU A 56 -2.35 -14.40 2.67
C LEU A 56 -1.96 -15.04 1.34
N VAL A 57 -0.83 -14.62 0.76
CA VAL A 57 -0.45 -15.07 -0.58
C VAL A 57 -0.27 -16.59 -0.64
N PRO A 58 0.44 -17.26 0.28
CA PRO A 58 0.52 -18.72 0.24
C PRO A 58 -0.87 -19.38 0.25
N SER A 59 -1.77 -18.92 1.14
CA SER A 59 -3.12 -19.48 1.23
C SER A 59 -3.95 -19.27 -0.04
N TYR A 60 -3.73 -18.16 -0.74
CA TYR A 60 -4.38 -17.87 -2.02
C TYR A 60 -3.93 -18.79 -3.15
N PHE A 61 -2.78 -19.42 -3.01
CA PHE A 61 -2.24 -20.35 -3.99
C PHE A 61 -2.34 -21.80 -3.53
N ASP A 62 -3.11 -22.06 -2.46
CA ASP A 62 -3.20 -23.37 -1.82
C ASP A 62 -1.83 -23.92 -1.39
N ARG A 63 -0.99 -23.05 -0.81
CA ARG A 63 0.37 -23.39 -0.37
C ARG A 63 0.61 -23.00 1.08
N ALA A 64 1.50 -23.75 1.72
CA ALA A 64 2.14 -23.34 2.96
C ALA A 64 3.40 -22.52 2.64
N LEU A 65 3.69 -21.50 3.44
CA LEU A 65 4.88 -20.66 3.26
C LEU A 65 6.16 -21.52 3.37
N ALA A 66 7.05 -21.43 2.38
CA ALA A 66 8.23 -22.28 2.30
C ALA A 66 9.27 -22.00 3.41
N TRP A 67 9.35 -20.77 3.91
CA TRP A 67 10.25 -20.39 5.00
C TRP A 67 9.54 -19.49 6.00
N GLU A 68 9.04 -20.09 7.08
CA GLU A 68 8.28 -19.38 8.12
C GLU A 68 9.11 -18.38 8.94
N GLY A 69 10.44 -18.50 8.91
CA GLY A 69 11.38 -17.58 9.54
C GLY A 69 11.70 -16.33 8.72
N ALA A 70 11.34 -16.30 7.42
CA ALA A 70 11.64 -15.19 6.54
C ALA A 70 11.19 -13.81 7.06
N PRO A 71 9.99 -13.66 7.66
CA PRO A 71 9.55 -12.36 8.17
C PRO A 71 10.43 -11.82 9.31
N ALA A 72 11.07 -12.71 10.09
CA ALA A 72 11.97 -12.32 11.18
C ALA A 72 13.29 -11.73 10.66
N VAL A 73 13.77 -12.19 9.51
CA VAL A 73 14.96 -11.67 8.83
C VAL A 73 14.61 -10.41 8.02
N HIS A 74 13.45 -10.41 7.36
CA HIS A 74 13.00 -9.28 6.56
C HIS A 74 12.74 -8.03 7.40
N LEU A 75 12.09 -8.15 8.56
CA LEU A 75 11.72 -7.00 9.38
C LEU A 75 12.88 -6.04 9.71
N PRO A 76 14.02 -6.47 10.29
CA PRO A 76 15.12 -5.55 10.58
C PRO A 76 15.71 -4.92 9.31
N LEU A 77 15.79 -5.66 8.21
CA LEU A 77 16.24 -5.14 6.91
C LEU A 77 15.32 -4.03 6.37
N ALA A 78 14.00 -4.25 6.45
CA ALA A 78 13.01 -3.25 6.03
C ALA A 78 13.03 -2.00 6.91
N VAL A 79 13.17 -2.16 8.24
CA VAL A 79 13.25 -1.04 9.20
C VAL A 79 14.51 -0.21 8.97
N LEU A 80 15.68 -0.86 8.90
CA LEU A 80 16.95 -0.17 8.64
C LEU A 80 16.94 0.47 7.25
N GLY A 81 16.42 -0.23 6.24
CA GLY A 81 16.32 0.29 4.89
C GLY A 81 15.45 1.53 4.78
N THR A 82 14.25 1.48 5.38
CA THR A 82 13.34 2.63 5.46
C THR A 82 14.00 3.80 6.19
N THR A 83 14.65 3.54 7.33
CA THR A 83 15.31 4.58 8.13
C THR A 83 16.41 5.27 7.33
N GLY A 84 17.31 4.52 6.70
CA GLY A 84 18.39 5.09 5.88
C GLY A 84 17.86 5.91 4.70
N LEU A 85 16.84 5.40 3.99
CA LEU A 85 16.19 6.11 2.88
C LEU A 85 15.44 7.38 3.34
N ALA A 86 14.86 7.38 4.54
CA ALA A 86 14.13 8.51 5.09
C ALA A 86 15.06 9.62 5.62
N LEU A 87 16.22 9.24 6.18
CA LEU A 87 17.21 10.19 6.70
C LEU A 87 18.06 10.82 5.60
N ALA A 88 18.33 10.10 4.51
CA ALA A 88 19.18 10.55 3.41
C ALA A 88 18.92 11.97 2.86
N PRO A 89 17.67 12.48 2.76
CA PRO A 89 17.40 13.82 2.27
C PRO A 89 17.68 14.93 3.28
N LEU A 90 17.98 14.60 4.55
CA LEU A 90 18.25 15.58 5.60
C LEU A 90 19.68 16.12 5.46
N ALA A 91 19.85 17.40 5.82
CA ALA A 91 21.16 18.02 5.85
C ALA A 91 22.11 17.24 6.77
N GLN A 92 23.39 17.19 6.42
CA GLN A 92 24.47 16.56 7.21
C GLN A 92 24.42 15.03 7.30
N VAL A 93 23.46 14.35 6.67
CA VAL A 93 23.45 12.88 6.60
C VAL A 93 24.42 12.40 5.52
N PRO A 94 25.43 11.57 5.86
CA PRO A 94 26.39 11.07 4.88
C PRO A 94 25.77 10.18 3.81
N ALA A 95 26.28 10.23 2.57
CA ALA A 95 25.78 9.42 1.45
C ALA A 95 25.83 7.90 1.71
N VAL A 96 26.75 7.43 2.57
CA VAL A 96 26.83 6.01 2.97
C VAL A 96 25.56 5.54 3.69
N VAL A 97 24.84 6.42 4.39
CA VAL A 97 23.57 6.09 5.05
C VAL A 97 22.49 5.78 4.00
N GLU A 98 22.46 6.55 2.91
CA GLU A 98 21.53 6.32 1.80
C GLU A 98 21.82 4.99 1.10
N ALA A 99 23.09 4.72 0.79
CA ALA A 99 23.52 3.48 0.15
C ALA A 99 23.28 2.25 1.04
N ALA A 100 23.59 2.35 2.33
CA ALA A 100 23.33 1.28 3.31
C ALA A 100 21.82 1.03 3.48
N GLY A 101 21.01 2.10 3.56
CA GLY A 101 19.56 1.99 3.61
C GLY A 101 18.98 1.33 2.36
N ALA A 102 19.40 1.76 1.17
CA ALA A 102 18.95 1.15 -0.08
C ALA A 102 19.36 -0.33 -0.20
N THR A 103 20.56 -0.68 0.27
CA THR A 103 21.06 -2.07 0.30
C THR A 103 20.24 -2.92 1.26
N ALA A 104 20.00 -2.44 2.49
CA ALA A 104 19.18 -3.14 3.47
C ALA A 104 17.75 -3.35 2.95
N TRP A 105 17.16 -2.32 2.33
CA TRP A 105 15.84 -2.42 1.70
C TRP A 105 15.80 -3.51 0.62
N ALA A 106 16.73 -3.47 -0.33
CA ALA A 106 16.78 -4.43 -1.43
C ALA A 106 17.02 -5.86 -0.93
N ALA A 107 17.86 -6.04 0.09
CA ALA A 107 18.07 -7.34 0.73
C ALA A 107 16.78 -7.86 1.39
N GLY A 108 16.03 -7.00 2.09
CA GLY A 108 14.73 -7.36 2.67
C GLY A 108 13.71 -7.78 1.60
N ALA A 109 13.61 -6.99 0.53
CA ALA A 109 12.77 -7.31 -0.62
C ALA A 109 13.18 -8.64 -1.27
N ALA A 110 14.49 -8.92 -1.41
CA ALA A 110 14.99 -10.19 -1.95
C ALA A 110 14.60 -11.38 -1.05
N VAL A 111 14.71 -11.25 0.28
CA VAL A 111 14.25 -12.28 1.23
C VAL A 111 12.76 -12.57 1.04
N PHE A 112 11.93 -11.53 0.92
CA PHE A 112 10.50 -11.66 0.68
C PHE A 112 10.20 -12.37 -0.65
N LEU A 113 10.78 -11.87 -1.74
CA LEU A 113 10.56 -12.38 -3.09
C LEU A 113 11.06 -13.81 -3.25
N ALA A 114 12.26 -14.14 -2.76
CA ALA A 114 12.80 -15.50 -2.81
C ALA A 114 11.90 -16.47 -2.03
N THR A 115 11.40 -16.07 -0.86
CA THR A 115 10.51 -16.89 -0.05
C THR A 115 9.19 -17.16 -0.77
N LEU A 116 8.56 -16.14 -1.35
CA LEU A 116 7.29 -16.31 -2.06
C LEU A 116 7.47 -17.02 -3.41
N ALA A 117 8.52 -16.71 -4.19
CA ALA A 117 8.83 -17.44 -5.41
C ALA A 117 9.05 -18.94 -5.13
N ARG A 118 9.79 -19.26 -4.08
CA ARG A 118 9.95 -20.65 -3.62
C ARG A 118 8.62 -21.27 -3.20
N THR A 119 7.76 -20.52 -2.50
CA THR A 119 6.44 -20.97 -2.04
C THR A 119 5.49 -21.27 -3.19
N LEU A 120 5.49 -20.45 -4.24
CA LEU A 120 4.54 -20.50 -5.36
C LEU A 120 5.06 -21.25 -6.60
N ARG A 121 6.28 -21.79 -6.55
CA ARG A 121 7.02 -22.33 -7.70
C ARG A 121 6.27 -23.35 -8.57
N ASP A 122 5.33 -24.09 -8.00
CA ASP A 122 4.55 -25.15 -8.64
C ASP A 122 3.11 -24.72 -8.98
N ASN A 123 2.76 -23.47 -8.72
CA ASN A 123 1.44 -22.90 -9.00
C ASN A 123 1.53 -21.42 -9.40
N LEU A 124 2.51 -21.03 -10.22
CA LEU A 124 2.73 -19.63 -10.58
C LEU A 124 1.53 -18.98 -11.29
N ALA A 125 0.76 -19.76 -12.05
CA ALA A 125 -0.47 -19.29 -12.69
C ALA A 125 -1.66 -19.16 -11.70
N GLY A 126 -1.53 -19.70 -10.48
CA GLY A 126 -2.56 -19.61 -9.45
C GLY A 126 -3.84 -20.38 -9.75
N ALA A 127 -3.75 -21.47 -10.50
CA ALA A 127 -4.89 -22.30 -10.90
C ALA A 127 -5.54 -22.98 -9.67
N GLU A 128 -4.72 -23.39 -8.72
CA GLU A 128 -5.12 -23.88 -7.40
C GLU A 128 -5.24 -22.68 -6.45
N THR A 129 -6.46 -22.33 -6.02
CA THR A 129 -6.72 -21.06 -5.34
C THR A 129 -6.88 -21.18 -3.82
N GLY A 130 -6.92 -22.40 -3.27
CA GLY A 130 -7.29 -22.63 -1.87
C GLY A 130 -8.78 -22.33 -1.58
N THR A 131 -9.60 -22.15 -2.62
CA THR A 131 -11.03 -21.86 -2.49
C THR A 131 -11.83 -23.17 -2.37
N GLY A 132 -12.37 -23.42 -1.19
CA GLY A 132 -13.19 -24.60 -0.88
C GLY A 132 -14.48 -24.67 -1.70
N ASP A 133 -15.08 -25.87 -1.78
CA ASP A 133 -16.21 -26.16 -2.68
C ASP A 133 -17.46 -25.31 -2.40
N HIS A 134 -17.70 -24.93 -1.15
CA HIS A 134 -18.80 -24.03 -0.78
C HIS A 134 -18.69 -22.60 -1.35
N ASN A 135 -17.55 -22.25 -1.95
CA ASN A 135 -17.27 -20.98 -2.64
C ASN A 135 -16.77 -21.23 -4.08
N ALA A 136 -17.14 -22.34 -4.71
CA ALA A 136 -16.64 -22.74 -6.02
C ALA A 136 -16.90 -21.70 -7.13
N ASP A 137 -18.00 -20.96 -7.01
CA ASP A 137 -18.40 -19.82 -7.86
C ASP A 137 -17.33 -18.71 -7.91
N ARG A 138 -16.51 -18.56 -6.86
CA ARG A 138 -15.48 -17.52 -6.75
C ARG A 138 -14.15 -17.88 -7.40
N ARG A 139 -13.95 -19.15 -7.77
CA ARG A 139 -12.69 -19.65 -8.37
C ARG A 139 -12.25 -18.86 -9.62
N PRO A 140 -13.13 -18.48 -10.57
CA PRO A 140 -12.72 -17.69 -11.73
C PRO A 140 -12.10 -16.34 -11.34
N VAL A 141 -12.71 -15.64 -10.38
CA VAL A 141 -12.21 -14.36 -9.84
C VAL A 141 -10.88 -14.56 -9.13
N ASP A 142 -10.77 -15.59 -8.30
CA ASP A 142 -9.55 -15.89 -7.55
C ASP A 142 -8.36 -16.26 -8.45
N ARG A 143 -8.60 -17.03 -9.52
CA ARG A 143 -7.58 -17.36 -10.53
C ARG A 143 -7.13 -16.13 -11.28
N ALA A 144 -8.07 -15.30 -11.72
CA ALA A 144 -7.75 -14.03 -12.37
C ALA A 144 -6.89 -13.16 -11.43
N ALA A 145 -7.28 -12.98 -10.18
CA ALA A 145 -6.50 -12.25 -9.19
C ALA A 145 -5.09 -12.82 -8.96
N ASN A 146 -4.97 -14.14 -8.80
CA ASN A 146 -3.69 -14.79 -8.58
C ASN A 146 -2.70 -14.60 -9.74
N LEU A 147 -3.19 -14.62 -10.98
CA LEU A 147 -2.36 -14.47 -12.17
C LEU A 147 -1.52 -13.18 -12.15
N PHE A 148 -1.99 -12.14 -11.47
CA PHE A 148 -1.30 -10.84 -11.38
C PHE A 148 -0.40 -10.69 -10.15
N VAL A 149 -0.41 -11.64 -9.20
CA VAL A 149 0.50 -11.60 -8.05
C VAL A 149 1.98 -11.73 -8.46
N PRO A 150 2.37 -12.60 -9.41
CA PRO A 150 3.74 -12.59 -9.95
C PRO A 150 4.14 -11.25 -10.60
N VAL A 151 3.19 -10.53 -11.20
CA VAL A 151 3.44 -9.20 -11.79
C VAL A 151 3.76 -8.18 -10.70
N VAL A 152 3.02 -8.22 -9.58
CA VAL A 152 3.36 -7.43 -8.37
C VAL A 152 4.80 -7.72 -7.91
N PHE A 153 5.20 -8.99 -7.89
CA PHE A 153 6.55 -9.37 -7.48
C PHE A 153 7.63 -8.84 -8.43
N ALA A 154 7.36 -8.85 -9.74
CA ALA A 154 8.25 -8.23 -10.71
C ALA A 154 8.39 -6.71 -10.46
N TYR A 155 7.29 -6.01 -10.19
CA TYR A 155 7.33 -4.59 -9.84
C TYR A 155 8.11 -4.30 -8.56
N LEU A 156 7.91 -5.11 -7.52
CA LEU A 156 8.67 -4.99 -6.28
C LEU A 156 10.17 -5.25 -6.50
N ALA A 157 10.52 -6.24 -7.33
CA ALA A 157 11.90 -6.55 -7.67
C ALA A 157 12.57 -5.39 -8.42
N VAL A 158 11.97 -4.94 -9.53
CA VAL A 158 12.52 -3.87 -10.38
C VAL A 158 12.56 -2.54 -9.62
N GLY A 159 11.48 -2.19 -8.91
CA GLY A 159 11.44 -0.96 -8.12
C GLY A 159 12.45 -0.93 -6.97
N SER A 160 12.68 -2.08 -6.31
CA SER A 160 13.71 -2.20 -5.26
C SER A 160 15.12 -2.19 -5.85
N TRP A 161 15.33 -2.81 -7.02
CA TRP A 161 16.59 -2.73 -7.75
C TRP A 161 16.93 -1.30 -8.16
N GLU A 162 16.01 -0.59 -8.80
CA GLU A 162 16.20 0.83 -9.18
C GLU A 162 16.48 1.70 -7.95
N THR A 163 15.77 1.42 -6.84
CA THR A 163 16.04 2.11 -5.57
C THR A 163 17.47 1.86 -5.09
N LEU A 164 18.06 0.68 -5.32
CA LEU A 164 19.43 0.36 -4.95
C LEU A 164 20.46 0.92 -5.94
N ALA A 165 20.28 0.63 -7.23
CA ALA A 165 21.26 0.88 -8.28
C ALA A 165 21.66 2.36 -8.37
N VAL A 166 20.70 3.27 -8.20
CA VAL A 166 20.97 4.72 -8.22
C VAL A 166 21.88 5.19 -7.07
N ARG A 167 22.08 4.39 -6.01
CA ARG A 167 22.93 4.75 -4.85
C ARG A 167 24.23 3.95 -4.76
N VAL A 168 24.39 2.92 -5.58
CA VAL A 168 25.58 2.06 -5.56
C VAL A 168 26.21 2.14 -6.93
N THR A 169 27.31 2.90 -7.03
CA THR A 169 27.97 3.27 -8.30
C THR A 169 28.38 2.09 -9.18
N ALA A 170 28.60 0.91 -8.59
CA ALA A 170 28.96 -0.29 -9.32
C ALA A 170 27.77 -1.02 -9.98
N LEU A 171 26.53 -0.61 -9.71
CA LEU A 171 25.33 -1.30 -10.18
C LEU A 171 24.68 -0.55 -11.37
N PRO A 172 24.27 -1.27 -12.43
CA PRO A 172 23.59 -0.66 -13.56
C PRO A 172 22.14 -0.29 -13.21
N THR A 173 21.72 0.92 -13.57
CA THR A 173 20.30 1.30 -13.59
C THR A 173 19.64 0.72 -14.84
N LEU A 174 18.40 0.25 -14.69
CA LEU A 174 17.53 -0.18 -15.79
C LEU A 174 16.79 1.01 -16.40
N LEU A 175 16.64 2.10 -15.64
CA LEU A 175 16.07 3.37 -16.08
C LEU A 175 17.15 4.47 -16.02
N ASP A 176 16.71 5.73 -16.09
CA ASP A 176 17.56 6.94 -16.07
C ASP A 176 17.95 7.40 -14.65
N GLY A 177 17.58 6.63 -13.61
CA GLY A 177 17.81 6.97 -12.21
C GLY A 177 16.89 8.04 -11.63
N TYR A 178 15.87 8.50 -12.38
CA TYR A 178 14.87 9.46 -11.89
C TYR A 178 14.00 8.82 -10.78
N PRO A 179 14.13 9.24 -9.50
CA PRO A 179 13.52 8.52 -8.37
C PRO A 179 12.00 8.30 -8.43
N PRO A 180 11.19 9.22 -9.01
CA PRO A 180 9.77 8.99 -9.17
C PRO A 180 9.41 7.75 -10.01
N ARG A 181 10.29 7.30 -10.93
CA ARG A 181 10.02 6.08 -11.71
C ARG A 181 10.02 4.83 -10.82
N ALA A 182 11.07 4.67 -10.00
CA ALA A 182 11.14 3.59 -9.01
C ALA A 182 9.95 3.66 -8.02
N THR A 183 9.57 4.88 -7.62
CA THR A 183 8.41 5.09 -6.74
C THR A 183 7.10 4.64 -7.40
N HIS A 184 6.88 4.90 -8.69
CA HIS A 184 5.68 4.41 -9.40
C HIS A 184 5.67 2.89 -9.52
N LEU A 185 6.82 2.26 -9.81
CA LEU A 185 6.92 0.80 -9.83
C LEU A 185 6.55 0.20 -8.47
N LEU A 186 7.06 0.75 -7.37
CA LEU A 186 6.79 0.24 -6.02
C LEU A 186 5.36 0.57 -5.53
N ALA A 187 4.88 1.80 -5.74
CA ALA A 187 3.60 2.26 -5.23
C ALA A 187 2.43 1.78 -6.09
N ALA A 188 2.46 2.04 -7.41
CA ALA A 188 1.37 1.65 -8.30
C ALA A 188 1.49 0.16 -8.70
N GLY A 189 2.64 -0.25 -9.22
CA GLY A 189 2.87 -1.63 -9.67
C GLY A 189 3.01 -2.64 -8.53
N GLY A 190 3.57 -2.23 -7.40
CA GLY A 190 3.71 -3.07 -6.21
C GLY A 190 2.45 -3.00 -5.34
N ALA A 191 2.26 -1.89 -4.63
CA ALA A 191 1.23 -1.79 -3.60
C ALA A 191 -0.21 -1.69 -4.14
N ALA A 192 -0.48 -0.84 -5.14
CA ALA A 192 -1.83 -0.65 -5.67
C ALA A 192 -2.32 -1.86 -6.47
N LEU A 193 -1.49 -2.41 -7.36
CA LEU A 193 -1.83 -3.64 -8.08
C LEU A 193 -2.06 -4.82 -7.12
N LEU A 194 -1.29 -4.93 -6.02
CA LEU A 194 -1.56 -5.93 -5.00
C LEU A 194 -2.87 -5.66 -4.26
N LEU A 195 -3.18 -4.40 -3.93
CA LEU A 195 -4.47 -4.02 -3.36
C LEU A 195 -5.61 -4.44 -4.29
N PHE A 196 -5.48 -4.27 -5.61
CA PHE A 196 -6.47 -4.74 -6.57
C PHE A 196 -6.59 -6.26 -6.56
N ALA A 197 -5.48 -6.97 -6.79
CA ALA A 197 -5.46 -8.43 -6.87
C ALA A 197 -5.99 -9.09 -5.59
N VAL A 198 -5.46 -8.69 -4.43
CA VAL A 198 -5.90 -9.19 -3.13
C VAL A 198 -7.31 -8.70 -2.80
N GLY A 199 -7.67 -7.48 -3.21
CA GLY A 199 -9.00 -6.89 -3.00
C GLY A 199 -10.10 -7.68 -3.68
N PHE A 200 -9.90 -8.10 -4.93
CA PHE A 200 -10.83 -8.97 -5.66
C PHE A 200 -11.04 -10.32 -4.99
N ARG A 201 -10.10 -10.78 -4.16
CA ARG A 201 -10.27 -11.99 -3.34
C ARG A 201 -10.94 -11.70 -2.01
N LEU A 202 -10.41 -10.73 -1.26
CA LEU A 202 -10.84 -10.50 0.12
C LEU A 202 -12.19 -9.80 0.22
N LEU A 203 -12.41 -8.77 -0.58
CA LEU A 203 -13.53 -7.85 -0.38
C LEU A 203 -14.89 -8.52 -0.62
N PRO A 204 -15.08 -9.35 -1.67
CA PRO A 204 -16.31 -10.13 -1.80
C PRO A 204 -16.57 -11.09 -0.63
N ARG A 205 -15.50 -11.56 0.04
CA ARG A 205 -15.62 -12.46 1.21
C ARG A 205 -15.96 -11.69 2.48
N PHE A 206 -15.35 -10.52 2.68
CA PHE A 206 -15.67 -9.68 3.83
C PHE A 206 -17.06 -9.06 3.73
N LEU A 207 -17.45 -8.63 2.53
CA LEU A 207 -18.74 -7.99 2.26
C LEU A 207 -19.88 -9.00 2.09
N VAL A 208 -19.56 -10.30 1.95
CA VAL A 208 -20.53 -11.39 1.75
C VAL A 208 -21.41 -11.12 0.52
N THR A 209 -20.76 -10.68 -0.56
CA THR A 209 -21.41 -10.30 -1.82
C THR A 209 -20.73 -10.98 -2.99
N ASP A 210 -21.47 -11.28 -4.03
CA ASP A 210 -20.93 -11.86 -5.24
C ASP A 210 -20.32 -10.80 -6.15
N LEU A 211 -19.37 -11.23 -6.98
CA LEU A 211 -18.69 -10.39 -7.95
C LEU A 211 -18.73 -11.07 -9.33
N PRO A 212 -19.10 -10.35 -10.40
CA PRO A 212 -19.05 -10.92 -11.73
C PRO A 212 -17.60 -11.23 -12.13
N ALA A 213 -17.40 -12.39 -12.77
CA ALA A 213 -16.07 -12.90 -13.13
C ALA A 213 -15.27 -12.01 -14.10
N TRP A 214 -15.92 -11.09 -14.81
CA TRP A 214 -15.25 -10.16 -15.72
C TRP A 214 -14.57 -8.98 -14.98
N ALA A 215 -15.00 -8.64 -13.76
CA ALA A 215 -14.53 -7.44 -13.07
C ALA A 215 -13.00 -7.38 -12.85
N PRO A 216 -12.33 -8.48 -12.43
CA PRO A 216 -10.87 -8.50 -12.35
C PRO A 216 -10.19 -8.23 -13.70
N TRP A 217 -10.76 -8.71 -14.81
CA TRP A 217 -10.19 -8.54 -16.15
C TRP A 217 -10.34 -7.12 -16.68
N ALA A 218 -11.28 -6.33 -16.16
CA ALA A 218 -11.39 -4.92 -16.49
C ALA A 218 -10.36 -4.05 -15.74
N VAL A 219 -9.80 -4.54 -14.63
CA VAL A 219 -8.97 -3.75 -13.70
C VAL A 219 -7.51 -4.19 -13.68
N LEU A 220 -7.25 -5.49 -13.60
CA LEU A 220 -5.90 -6.01 -13.37
C LEU A 220 -4.98 -5.86 -14.59
N PRO A 221 -5.40 -6.10 -15.85
CA PRO A 221 -4.57 -5.80 -17.01
C PRO A 221 -4.15 -4.32 -17.12
N PRO A 222 -5.05 -3.32 -17.04
CA PRO A 222 -4.63 -1.93 -17.06
C PRO A 222 -3.78 -1.58 -15.83
N GLY A 223 -4.09 -2.11 -14.64
CA GLY A 223 -3.26 -1.90 -13.44
C GLY A 223 -1.90 -2.59 -13.49
N ALA A 224 -1.74 -3.60 -14.34
CA ALA A 224 -0.47 -4.27 -14.59
C ALA A 224 0.37 -3.57 -15.65
N LEU A 225 -0.24 -2.86 -16.61
CA LEU A 225 0.47 -2.15 -17.69
C LEU A 225 0.70 -0.66 -17.41
N GLY A 226 -0.23 -0.02 -16.71
CA GLY A 226 -0.16 1.40 -16.34
C GLY A 226 1.15 1.77 -15.63
N PRO A 227 1.55 1.06 -14.55
CA PRO A 227 2.73 1.44 -13.77
C PRO A 227 4.05 1.37 -14.55
N VAL A 228 4.25 0.35 -15.39
CA VAL A 228 5.46 0.24 -16.22
C VAL A 228 5.50 1.33 -17.30
N LEU A 229 4.36 1.65 -17.92
CA LEU A 229 4.29 2.72 -18.91
C LEU A 229 4.49 4.11 -18.28
N LEU A 230 3.93 4.33 -17.08
CA LEU A 230 4.22 5.53 -16.28
C LEU A 230 5.71 5.61 -15.95
N ALA A 231 6.29 4.53 -15.43
CA ALA A 231 7.70 4.49 -15.07
C ALA A 231 8.63 4.66 -16.28
N ALA A 232 8.26 4.18 -17.48
CA ALA A 232 9.04 4.34 -18.70
C ALA A 232 8.84 5.73 -19.35
N GLY A 233 7.62 6.26 -19.31
CA GLY A 233 7.25 7.50 -20.01
C GLY A 233 7.42 8.79 -19.20
N LEU A 234 7.54 8.72 -17.87
CA LEU A 234 7.68 9.92 -17.03
C LEU A 234 8.80 10.85 -17.56
N SER A 235 8.60 12.18 -17.57
CA SER A 235 7.46 12.93 -17.05
C SER A 235 6.39 13.31 -18.07
N ALA A 236 6.54 12.99 -19.36
CA ALA A 236 5.66 13.48 -20.42
C ALA A 236 5.66 12.60 -21.68
N GLY A 237 4.81 12.94 -22.65
CA GLY A 237 4.76 12.27 -23.95
C GLY A 237 3.72 11.14 -24.05
N PRO A 238 3.64 10.47 -25.21
CA PRO A 238 2.57 9.51 -25.49
C PRO A 238 2.59 8.28 -24.59
N VAL A 239 3.78 7.78 -24.23
CA VAL A 239 3.93 6.63 -23.31
C VAL A 239 3.41 6.97 -21.91
N PHE A 240 3.76 8.16 -21.40
CA PHE A 240 3.25 8.64 -20.11
C PHE A 240 1.74 8.79 -20.10
N ARG A 241 1.16 9.37 -21.16
CA ARG A 241 -0.29 9.52 -21.31
C ARG A 241 -1.01 8.19 -21.35
N ALA A 242 -0.49 7.23 -22.12
CA ALA A 242 -1.06 5.87 -22.17
C ALA A 242 -1.01 5.20 -20.79
N GLY A 243 0.13 5.30 -20.09
CA GLY A 243 0.26 4.81 -18.71
C GLY A 243 -0.74 5.46 -17.74
N ALA A 244 -0.90 6.79 -17.82
CA ALA A 244 -1.83 7.54 -16.97
C ALA A 244 -3.30 7.16 -17.23
N VAL A 245 -3.69 6.96 -18.50
CA VAL A 245 -5.03 6.50 -18.85
C VAL A 245 -5.29 5.08 -18.35
N LEU A 246 -4.35 4.16 -18.54
CA LEU A 246 -4.49 2.78 -18.07
C LEU A 246 -4.57 2.71 -16.54
N GLU A 247 -3.71 3.44 -15.83
CA GLU A 247 -3.76 3.50 -14.37
C GLU A 247 -5.10 4.09 -13.88
N ALA A 248 -5.60 5.14 -14.54
CA ALA A 248 -6.91 5.71 -14.22
C ALA A 248 -8.05 4.71 -14.45
N VAL A 249 -8.02 3.95 -15.56
CA VAL A 249 -9.00 2.87 -15.81
C VAL A 249 -8.97 1.83 -14.70
N ALA A 250 -7.78 1.41 -14.25
CA ALA A 250 -7.65 0.44 -13.18
C ALA A 250 -8.24 0.96 -11.86
N VAL A 251 -7.87 2.17 -11.44
CA VAL A 251 -8.38 2.80 -10.20
C VAL A 251 -9.88 3.02 -10.27
N VAL A 252 -10.41 3.56 -11.38
CA VAL A 252 -11.85 3.79 -11.57
C VAL A 252 -12.62 2.46 -11.57
N GLY A 253 -12.14 1.46 -12.30
CA GLY A 253 -12.78 0.14 -12.35
C GLY A 253 -12.80 -0.55 -10.98
N PHE A 254 -11.71 -0.44 -10.21
CA PHE A 254 -11.67 -0.95 -8.84
C PHE A 254 -12.62 -0.16 -7.92
N ALA A 255 -12.67 1.17 -8.05
CA ALA A 255 -13.58 2.02 -7.28
C ALA A 255 -15.05 1.67 -7.53
N VAL A 256 -15.46 1.56 -8.81
CA VAL A 256 -16.81 1.15 -9.20
C VAL A 256 -17.15 -0.22 -8.63
N THR A 257 -16.22 -1.18 -8.75
CA THR A 257 -16.40 -2.51 -8.20
C THR A 257 -16.60 -2.48 -6.69
N TYR A 258 -15.71 -1.79 -5.96
CA TYR A 258 -15.77 -1.72 -4.51
C TYR A 258 -17.05 -1.04 -4.02
N VAL A 259 -17.44 0.07 -4.63
CA VAL A 259 -18.70 0.77 -4.30
C VAL A 259 -19.90 -0.13 -4.58
N GLY A 260 -19.88 -0.91 -5.65
CA GLY A 260 -20.90 -1.93 -5.94
C GLY A 260 -21.03 -2.96 -4.83
N LEU A 261 -19.91 -3.59 -4.43
CA LEU A 261 -19.88 -4.56 -3.34
C LEU A 261 -20.33 -3.93 -2.01
N TYR A 262 -19.84 -2.73 -1.70
CA TYR A 262 -20.23 -2.00 -0.48
C TYR A 262 -21.74 -1.70 -0.45
N ARG A 263 -22.32 -1.30 -1.58
CA ARG A 263 -23.76 -1.08 -1.70
C ARG A 263 -24.57 -2.37 -1.61
N ALA A 264 -24.03 -3.51 -2.00
CA ALA A 264 -24.72 -4.80 -1.89
C ALA A 264 -24.59 -5.46 -0.51
N SER A 265 -23.69 -4.98 0.35
CA SER A 265 -23.45 -5.53 1.69
C SER A 265 -24.34 -4.92 2.78
N ASP A 266 -24.34 -5.53 3.97
CA ASP A 266 -25.02 -5.02 5.17
C ASP A 266 -24.35 -3.77 5.80
N ARG A 267 -23.18 -3.34 5.31
CA ARG A 267 -22.46 -2.08 5.67
C ARG A 267 -22.14 -1.84 7.15
N ASP A 268 -22.51 -2.74 8.06
CA ASP A 268 -22.37 -2.55 9.51
C ASP A 268 -20.91 -2.57 10.01
N ARG A 269 -19.97 -3.13 9.25
CA ARG A 269 -18.58 -3.28 9.72
C ARG A 269 -17.76 -2.03 9.43
N VAL A 270 -17.21 -1.43 10.49
CA VAL A 270 -16.40 -0.21 10.41
C VAL A 270 -15.27 -0.29 9.37
N GLY A 271 -14.62 -1.45 9.24
CA GLY A 271 -13.50 -1.62 8.32
C GLY A 271 -13.85 -1.44 6.84
N PHE A 272 -15.13 -1.41 6.47
CA PHE A 272 -15.56 -1.14 5.09
C PHE A 272 -15.49 0.34 4.70
N HIS A 273 -15.54 1.26 5.67
CA HIS A 273 -15.43 2.68 5.36
C HIS A 273 -14.01 3.06 4.89
N GLY A 274 -12.99 2.34 5.35
CA GLY A 274 -11.60 2.59 4.96
C GLY A 274 -11.37 2.49 3.46
N PRO A 275 -11.60 1.33 2.81
CA PRO A 275 -11.43 1.23 1.37
C PRO A 275 -12.44 2.07 0.59
N LEU A 276 -13.64 2.38 1.13
CA LEU A 276 -14.59 3.31 0.50
C LEU A 276 -13.99 4.72 0.38
N LEU A 277 -13.46 5.25 1.49
CA LEU A 277 -12.76 6.53 1.50
C LEU A 277 -11.50 6.46 0.62
N GLY A 278 -10.77 5.35 0.71
CA GLY A 278 -9.59 5.08 -0.09
C GLY A 278 -9.85 5.22 -1.58
N VAL A 279 -10.83 4.49 -2.13
CA VAL A 279 -11.15 4.59 -3.56
C VAL A 279 -11.62 5.99 -3.95
N GLY A 280 -12.34 6.70 -3.06
CA GLY A 280 -12.70 8.11 -3.26
C GLY A 280 -11.47 9.02 -3.46
N PHE A 281 -10.46 8.91 -2.58
CA PHE A 281 -9.19 9.62 -2.75
C PHE A 281 -8.37 9.12 -3.95
N GLY A 282 -8.48 7.84 -4.30
CA GLY A 282 -7.87 7.27 -5.51
C GLY A 282 -8.39 7.93 -6.78
N LEU A 283 -9.70 8.15 -6.88
CA LEU A 283 -10.33 8.87 -7.99
C LEU A 283 -9.80 10.30 -8.13
N LEU A 284 -9.68 11.03 -7.01
CA LEU A 284 -9.08 12.37 -6.99
C LEU A 284 -7.60 12.33 -7.41
N ALA A 285 -6.86 11.33 -6.95
CA ALA A 285 -5.45 11.17 -7.25
C ALA A 285 -5.20 10.93 -8.74
N VAL A 286 -5.99 10.06 -9.40
CA VAL A 286 -5.87 9.81 -10.84
C VAL A 286 -6.39 10.98 -11.67
N ALA A 287 -7.39 11.73 -11.20
CA ALA A 287 -7.79 12.97 -11.86
C ALA A 287 -6.62 13.98 -11.91
N LEU A 288 -5.88 14.15 -10.80
CA LEU A 288 -4.65 14.94 -10.80
C LEU A 288 -3.57 14.33 -11.69
N GLY A 289 -3.37 13.01 -11.66
CA GLY A 289 -2.40 12.32 -12.51
C GLY A 289 -2.65 12.55 -14.00
N LEU A 290 -3.92 12.47 -14.43
CA LEU A 290 -4.33 12.79 -15.80
C LEU A 290 -4.09 14.26 -16.14
N SER A 291 -4.36 15.18 -15.20
CA SER A 291 -4.06 16.61 -15.41
C SER A 291 -2.57 16.85 -15.71
N PHE A 292 -1.66 16.11 -15.08
CA PHE A 292 -0.22 16.20 -15.36
C PHE A 292 0.15 15.57 -16.70
N ALA A 293 -0.52 14.49 -17.11
CA ALA A 293 -0.26 13.81 -18.36
C ALA A 293 -0.67 14.62 -19.60
N PHE A 294 -1.71 15.44 -19.46
CA PHE A 294 -2.29 16.21 -20.55
C PHE A 294 -2.11 17.73 -20.43
N GLY A 295 -1.63 18.23 -19.29
CA GLY A 295 -1.50 19.65 -19.00
C GLY A 295 -0.15 20.02 -18.37
N ALA A 296 -0.11 21.18 -17.74
CA ALA A 296 1.06 21.67 -17.02
C ALA A 296 1.21 21.00 -15.65
N VAL A 297 2.45 20.85 -15.19
CA VAL A 297 2.77 20.25 -13.89
C VAL A 297 2.95 21.36 -12.85
N ASP A 298 2.04 21.41 -11.88
CA ASP A 298 2.16 22.27 -10.70
C ASP A 298 2.81 21.50 -9.52
N PRO A 299 3.92 21.98 -8.94
CA PRO A 299 4.56 21.35 -7.78
C PRO A 299 3.63 21.14 -6.57
N ALA A 300 2.68 22.04 -6.32
CA ALA A 300 1.70 21.91 -5.24
C ALA A 300 0.72 20.76 -5.51
N LEU A 301 0.27 20.62 -6.77
CA LEU A 301 -0.57 19.49 -7.16
C LEU A 301 0.19 18.17 -7.15
N VAL A 302 1.49 18.15 -7.48
CA VAL A 302 2.34 16.96 -7.32
C VAL A 302 2.43 16.55 -5.84
N ALA A 303 2.53 17.53 -4.94
CA ALA A 303 2.50 17.27 -3.49
C ALA A 303 1.14 16.68 -3.05
N ALA A 304 0.03 17.24 -3.53
CA ALA A 304 -1.29 16.68 -3.27
C ALA A 304 -1.45 15.26 -3.84
N HIS A 305 -0.98 15.02 -5.06
CA HIS A 305 -1.11 13.73 -5.74
C HIS A 305 -0.47 12.57 -4.97
N TYR A 306 0.75 12.74 -4.41
CA TYR A 306 1.35 11.66 -3.63
C TYR A 306 0.65 11.45 -2.28
N ARG A 307 0.16 12.53 -1.64
CA ARG A 307 -0.62 12.45 -0.39
C ARG A 307 -1.93 11.69 -0.61
N LEU A 308 -2.64 12.02 -1.68
CA LEU A 308 -3.88 11.34 -2.06
C LEU A 308 -3.64 9.85 -2.34
N ASN A 309 -2.57 9.49 -3.05
CA ASN A 309 -2.27 8.10 -3.33
C ASN A 309 -1.82 7.32 -2.08
N LEU A 310 -0.83 7.81 -1.35
CA LEU A 310 -0.20 7.05 -0.26
C LEU A 310 -1.04 7.06 1.03
N LEU A 311 -1.59 8.22 1.43
CA LEU A 311 -2.37 8.33 2.66
C LEU A 311 -3.86 8.08 2.41
N GLY A 312 -4.38 8.67 1.34
CA GLY A 312 -5.79 8.53 0.97
C GLY A 312 -6.08 7.13 0.46
N PHE A 313 -5.71 6.86 -0.78
CA PHE A 313 -6.04 5.63 -1.49
C PHE A 313 -5.48 4.39 -0.81
N LEU A 314 -4.16 4.25 -0.74
CA LEU A 314 -3.52 3.09 -0.12
C LEU A 314 -3.71 3.09 1.39
N GLY A 315 -3.47 4.22 2.05
CA GLY A 315 -3.52 4.32 3.50
C GLY A 315 -4.89 4.00 4.09
N LEU A 316 -5.96 4.66 3.66
CA LEU A 316 -7.31 4.40 4.19
C LEU A 316 -7.82 3.00 3.83
N SER A 317 -7.45 2.48 2.64
CA SER A 317 -7.73 1.08 2.28
C SER A 317 -7.03 0.11 3.23
N ILE A 318 -5.74 0.34 3.53
CA ILE A 318 -4.97 -0.46 4.48
C ILE A 318 -5.57 -0.38 5.88
N LEU A 319 -5.96 0.80 6.36
CA LEU A 319 -6.57 0.99 7.68
C LEU A 319 -7.83 0.15 7.81
N GLY A 320 -8.77 0.29 6.87
CA GLY A 320 -10.04 -0.44 6.94
C GLY A 320 -9.87 -1.96 6.80
N VAL A 321 -9.00 -2.42 5.89
CA VAL A 321 -8.66 -3.85 5.78
C VAL A 321 -7.97 -4.36 7.05
N THR A 322 -7.13 -3.53 7.69
CA THR A 322 -6.49 -3.87 8.96
C THR A 322 -7.52 -4.04 10.06
N PHE A 323 -8.55 -3.20 10.13
CA PHE A 323 -9.68 -3.38 11.04
C PHE A 323 -10.53 -4.62 10.73
N GLN A 324 -10.56 -5.13 9.50
CA GLN A 324 -11.18 -6.44 9.23
C GLN A 324 -10.36 -7.60 9.81
N PHE A 325 -9.03 -7.49 9.77
CA PHE A 325 -8.16 -8.54 10.32
C PHE A 325 -7.98 -8.45 11.84
N TYR A 326 -8.06 -7.24 12.39
CA TYR A 326 -7.89 -6.95 13.80
C TYR A 326 -9.02 -6.02 14.25
N PRO A 327 -10.25 -6.56 14.42
CA PRO A 327 -11.41 -5.75 14.73
C PRO A 327 -11.23 -4.96 16.04
N PRO A 328 -11.47 -3.63 16.04
CA PRO A 328 -11.39 -2.80 17.24
C PRO A 328 -12.25 -3.33 18.39
N THR A 329 -13.42 -3.90 18.07
CA THR A 329 -14.42 -4.44 19.02
C THR A 329 -13.95 -5.66 19.82
N VAL A 330 -12.85 -6.31 19.44
CA VAL A 330 -12.25 -7.39 20.26
C VAL A 330 -11.33 -6.86 21.35
N GLY A 331 -10.99 -5.56 21.31
CA GLY A 331 -10.18 -4.89 22.32
C GLY A 331 -10.95 -4.71 23.64
N ARG A 332 -10.28 -4.98 24.75
CA ARG A 332 -10.77 -4.81 26.12
C ARG A 332 -9.99 -3.70 26.85
N PHE A 333 -9.59 -2.67 26.12
CA PHE A 333 -8.86 -1.51 26.63
C PHE A 333 -9.66 -0.22 26.37
N PRO A 334 -9.39 0.89 27.08
CA PRO A 334 -10.20 2.10 27.00
C PRO A 334 -10.36 2.62 25.56
N GLY A 335 -11.59 2.91 25.15
CA GLY A 335 -11.87 3.45 23.81
C GLY A 335 -11.69 2.46 22.65
N ALA A 336 -11.41 1.18 22.90
CA ALA A 336 -11.42 0.15 21.87
C ALA A 336 -12.85 -0.02 21.31
N GLY A 337 -13.02 0.24 20.02
CA GLY A 337 -14.32 0.10 19.38
C GLY A 337 -14.40 0.80 18.04
N ASP A 338 -15.57 0.68 17.41
CA ASP A 338 -15.82 1.19 16.06
C ASP A 338 -15.85 2.71 16.01
N ASP A 339 -16.26 3.40 17.07
CA ASP A 339 -16.28 4.87 17.13
C ASP A 339 -14.87 5.48 16.97
N LEU A 340 -13.88 4.95 17.70
CA LEU A 340 -12.49 5.42 17.58
C LEU A 340 -11.89 5.03 16.23
N ALA A 341 -12.29 3.90 15.66
CA ALA A 341 -11.88 3.49 14.33
C ALA A 341 -12.45 4.43 13.25
N LEU A 342 -13.73 4.77 13.33
CA LEU A 342 -14.37 5.77 12.46
C LEU A 342 -13.72 7.14 12.62
N ALA A 343 -13.49 7.59 13.86
CA ALA A 343 -12.81 8.85 14.14
C ALA A 343 -11.41 8.87 13.54
N SER A 344 -10.64 7.77 13.64
CA SER A 344 -9.30 7.68 13.08
C SER A 344 -9.29 7.87 11.55
N MET A 345 -10.20 7.19 10.84
CA MET A 345 -10.34 7.30 9.38
C MET A 345 -10.88 8.68 8.99
N GLY A 346 -11.84 9.21 9.72
CA GLY A 346 -12.43 10.53 9.51
C GLY A 346 -11.43 11.67 9.70
N LEU A 347 -10.55 11.58 10.71
CA LEU A 347 -9.47 12.55 10.95
C LEU A 347 -8.44 12.54 9.82
N ILE A 348 -8.05 11.36 9.32
CA ILE A 348 -7.14 11.23 8.18
C ILE A 348 -7.78 11.77 6.90
N ALA A 349 -9.01 11.35 6.60
CA ALA A 349 -9.74 11.78 5.41
C ALA A 349 -10.04 13.29 5.43
N GLY A 350 -10.54 13.81 6.55
CA GLY A 350 -10.79 15.23 6.75
C GLY A 350 -9.50 16.05 6.67
N GLY A 351 -8.40 15.54 7.25
CA GLY A 351 -7.09 16.16 7.14
C GLY A 351 -6.60 16.30 5.71
N LEU A 352 -6.72 15.24 4.91
CA LEU A 352 -6.44 15.28 3.47
C LEU A 352 -7.36 16.26 2.72
N GLY A 353 -8.64 16.30 3.07
CA GLY A 353 -9.60 17.27 2.53
C GLY A 353 -9.15 18.71 2.77
N LEU A 354 -8.70 19.05 3.99
CA LEU A 354 -8.14 20.36 4.31
C LEU A 354 -6.85 20.66 3.54
N GLU A 355 -5.96 19.68 3.37
CA GLU A 355 -4.76 19.85 2.55
C GLU A 355 -5.12 20.18 1.08
N LEU A 356 -6.12 19.50 0.50
CA LEU A 356 -6.59 19.80 -0.85
C LEU A 356 -7.25 21.17 -0.96
N LEU A 357 -8.07 21.55 0.02
CA LEU A 357 -8.68 22.87 0.08
C LEU A 357 -7.62 23.97 0.13
N GLY A 358 -6.52 23.76 0.88
CA GLY A 358 -5.40 24.70 0.94
C GLY A 358 -4.63 24.85 -0.37
N VAL A 359 -4.74 23.89 -1.30
CA VAL A 359 -4.20 24.00 -2.66
C VAL A 359 -5.17 24.76 -3.57
N ALA A 360 -6.48 24.56 -3.40
CA ALA A 360 -7.51 25.23 -4.21
C ALA A 360 -7.76 26.69 -3.79
N VAL A 361 -7.63 26.98 -2.50
CA VAL A 361 -7.89 28.29 -1.88
C VAL A 361 -6.72 28.62 -0.95
N PRO A 362 -6.13 29.83 -1.00
CA PRO A 362 -4.94 30.20 -0.24
C PRO A 362 -5.24 30.43 1.25
N VAL A 363 -5.71 29.40 1.95
CA VAL A 363 -5.96 29.40 3.39
C VAL A 363 -4.69 28.91 4.08
N ALA A 364 -3.87 29.85 4.57
CA ALA A 364 -2.53 29.57 5.10
C ALA A 364 -2.46 28.46 6.16
N LEU A 365 -3.49 28.32 6.99
CA LEU A 365 -3.54 27.32 8.07
C LEU A 365 -4.07 25.95 7.63
N ALA A 366 -4.72 25.84 6.47
CA ALA A 366 -5.41 24.61 6.07
C ALA A 366 -4.47 23.41 5.90
N PRO A 367 -3.28 23.51 5.26
CA PRO A 367 -2.36 22.38 5.15
C PRO A 367 -1.80 21.91 6.50
N THR A 368 -1.47 22.85 7.39
CA THR A 368 -0.92 22.53 8.73
C THR A 368 -1.97 21.86 9.60
N ALA A 369 -3.20 22.40 9.63
CA ALA A 369 -4.32 21.80 10.34
C ALA A 369 -4.65 20.41 9.77
N GLY A 370 -4.65 20.26 8.44
CA GLY A 370 -4.90 19.00 7.78
C GLY A 370 -3.90 17.91 8.16
N ARG A 371 -2.60 18.24 8.18
CA ARG A 371 -1.54 17.31 8.62
C ARG A 371 -1.65 16.96 10.11
N ALA A 372 -2.01 17.92 10.96
CA ALA A 372 -2.22 17.67 12.38
C ALA A 372 -3.40 16.72 12.64
N LEU A 373 -4.52 16.89 11.91
CA LEU A 373 -5.65 15.94 11.96
C LEU A 373 -5.23 14.55 11.48
N ALA A 374 -4.50 14.46 10.36
CA ALA A 374 -4.00 13.19 9.87
C ALA A 374 -3.06 12.49 10.87
N LEU A 375 -2.22 13.24 11.58
CA LEU A 375 -1.39 12.71 12.67
C LEU A 375 -2.24 12.17 13.82
N ALA A 376 -3.23 12.94 14.27
CA ALA A 376 -4.14 12.48 15.34
C ALA A 376 -4.87 11.19 14.95
N GLY A 377 -5.37 11.11 13.72
CA GLY A 377 -6.00 9.89 13.20
C GLY A 377 -5.02 8.72 13.09
N ALA A 378 -3.77 8.96 12.67
CA ALA A 378 -2.72 7.93 12.64
C ALA A 378 -2.40 7.39 14.03
N VAL A 379 -2.34 8.26 15.05
CA VAL A 379 -2.12 7.87 16.45
C VAL A 379 -3.30 7.04 16.98
N ALA A 380 -4.54 7.45 16.69
CA ALA A 380 -5.73 6.68 17.08
C ALA A 380 -5.75 5.28 16.42
N TYR A 381 -5.42 5.20 15.13
CA TYR A 381 -5.25 3.93 14.43
C TYR A 381 -4.16 3.06 15.07
N ALA A 382 -3.00 3.65 15.38
CA ALA A 382 -1.91 2.93 16.03
C ALA A 382 -2.29 2.41 17.42
N TYR A 383 -2.97 3.23 18.21
CA TYR A 383 -3.49 2.86 19.52
C TYR A 383 -4.39 1.62 19.44
N LEU A 384 -5.35 1.60 18.51
CA LEU A 384 -6.28 0.49 18.32
C LEU A 384 -5.55 -0.80 17.92
N VAL A 385 -4.71 -0.76 16.88
CA VAL A 385 -4.07 -1.96 16.35
C VAL A 385 -3.02 -2.52 17.32
N LEU A 386 -2.19 -1.66 17.89
CA LEU A 386 -1.17 -2.08 18.86
C LEU A 386 -1.80 -2.55 20.18
N GLY A 387 -2.88 -1.91 20.62
CA GLY A 387 -3.64 -2.35 21.79
C GLY A 387 -4.16 -3.78 21.64
N VAL A 388 -4.74 -4.13 20.48
CA VAL A 388 -5.17 -5.50 20.17
C VAL A 388 -3.99 -6.48 20.17
N PHE A 389 -2.82 -6.07 19.64
CA PHE A 389 -1.64 -6.94 19.63
C PHE A 389 -1.08 -7.18 21.02
N VAL A 390 -0.98 -6.15 21.85
CA VAL A 390 -0.50 -6.25 23.23
C VAL A 390 -1.44 -7.11 24.07
N GLN A 391 -2.75 -6.90 23.95
CA GLN A 391 -3.75 -7.73 24.63
C GLN A 391 -3.58 -9.21 24.28
N ARG A 392 -3.43 -9.52 22.99
CA ARG A 392 -3.25 -10.89 22.51
C ARG A 392 -1.91 -11.52 22.93
N ALA A 393 -0.87 -10.72 23.16
CA ALA A 393 0.42 -11.23 23.63
C ALA A 393 0.43 -11.53 25.14
N ARG A 394 -0.53 -11.00 25.89
CA ARG A 394 -0.69 -11.20 27.34
C ARG A 394 -1.72 -12.26 27.71
N ALA A 395 -2.62 -12.59 26.79
CA ALA A 395 -3.55 -13.72 26.88
C ALA A 395 -2.86 -15.00 26.45
#